data_AF-A0A2N1UUP0-F1
#
_entry.id   AF-A0A2N1UUP0-F1
#
_cell.length_a   1.000
_cell.length_b   1.000
_cell.length_c   1.000
_cell.angle_alpha   90.00
_cell.angle_beta   90.00
_cell.angle_gamma   90.00
#
_symmetry.space_group_name_H-M   'P 1'
#
loop_
_entity.id
_entity.type
_entity.pdbx_description
1 polymer ?
#
loop_
_entity_poly.entity_id
_entity_poly.type
_entity_poly.pdbx_seq_one_letter_code
_entity_poly.pdbx_strand_id
1 'polypeptide(L)'
;LVRADQYCYRFGKLHSSTFAEDELSAGVALAALDLLDSENLMQQAADTGAWLLQELQALQARYPEQIAEVRGCGLMIGVEFASQADSPSPAIRMLSRQELLGYAITGYLLYEHGLRVAPTLSSPFTIRLEPAATIPRAACAQLVAGIERLCRVLQHANVYQLTRFLVELEGSDAEIQDLRPFAPDWEDVDLELPQVAFAGHFIQARHMALWDKGYGLFPPEQLDVYLERVYRHLAPEVYDRRTVVSASGAKVQLSFIGICAGSRQMSAALRSDPTPMAELLTEALSLAVEQNCSVLGLGGYCSIVTANARALPPDRIALTTGNALTVGMGLRAIHQAAEAAGIALDQSCFAALGANGNIASVYSELMADEVPRILLIGRPGREDELFKVAARIYQQALERINIAQAQNHTADLQGLAHSLHQSPAFHQLSRQGLLKAPDAIQRLHTSLQEMGEDAPLRLATDLKTLRSANLILGASNAPDALIYPELLAEGPGVICDVSVPADTHKSVFSQRPDFRVIQGGVVRLPHNPGFRIGGIPLEDSLCFACMGETLLMGLTGMRSHFSYGRISREQVKTMLKLADLHGFSLGRARLEDSY
;
A
#
# COMPACT_ATOMS: atom_id res chain seq x y z
N LEU A 1 11.29 -37.50 -53.17
CA LEU A 1 10.17 -37.80 -52.27
C LEU A 1 9.12 -36.67 -52.26
N VAL A 2 9.46 -35.39 -52.50
CA VAL A 2 8.50 -34.37 -53.01
C VAL A 2 9.14 -33.53 -54.13
N ARG A 3 8.37 -33.09 -55.14
CA ARG A 3 8.87 -32.18 -56.20
C ARG A 3 8.98 -30.75 -55.64
N ALA A 4 10.10 -30.08 -55.89
CA ALA A 4 10.43 -28.77 -55.29
C ALA A 4 9.39 -27.67 -55.61
N ASP A 5 8.71 -27.77 -56.75
CA ASP A 5 7.65 -26.86 -57.18
C ASP A 5 6.33 -27.04 -56.42
N GLN A 6 6.15 -28.17 -55.72
CA GLN A 6 4.97 -28.46 -54.91
C GLN A 6 5.22 -28.34 -53.41
N TYR A 7 6.47 -28.09 -53.00
CA TYR A 7 6.82 -27.92 -51.59
C TYR A 7 6.48 -26.51 -51.10
N CYS A 8 5.44 -26.40 -50.26
CA CYS A 8 5.08 -25.14 -49.61
C CYS A 8 5.86 -24.99 -48.30
N TYR A 9 6.90 -24.15 -48.30
CA TYR A 9 7.74 -23.86 -47.12
C TYR A 9 6.97 -23.39 -45.88
N ARG A 10 5.74 -22.87 -46.05
CA ARG A 10 4.90 -22.40 -44.93
C ARG A 10 3.96 -23.48 -44.37
N PHE A 11 3.80 -24.61 -45.04
CA PHE A 11 2.88 -25.67 -44.61
C PHE A 11 3.30 -26.27 -43.26
N GLY A 12 4.58 -26.59 -43.07
CA GLY A 12 5.13 -27.04 -41.78
C GLY A 12 5.13 -25.97 -40.66
N LYS A 13 4.80 -24.71 -40.98
CA LYS A 13 4.61 -23.64 -39.98
C LYS A 13 3.14 -23.51 -39.53
N LEU A 14 2.22 -24.18 -40.21
CA LEU A 14 0.82 -24.28 -39.83
C LEU A 14 0.68 -25.61 -39.08
N HIS A 15 0.80 -25.56 -37.75
CA HIS A 15 0.53 -26.70 -36.86
C HIS A 15 -0.95 -27.13 -36.99
N SER A 16 -1.31 -27.90 -38.01
CA SER A 16 -2.71 -28.27 -38.26
C SER A 16 -3.06 -29.74 -38.02
N SER A 17 -2.11 -30.63 -37.73
CA SER A 17 -2.43 -31.85 -36.98
C SER A 17 -1.21 -32.56 -36.38
N THR A 18 -1.38 -33.07 -35.16
CA THR A 18 -0.46 -33.99 -34.46
C THR A 18 -0.33 -35.35 -35.17
N PHE A 19 -1.14 -35.60 -36.21
CA PHE A 19 -1.31 -36.91 -36.86
C PHE A 19 -1.23 -36.85 -38.40
N ALA A 20 -0.74 -35.74 -38.99
CA ALA A 20 -0.53 -35.69 -40.44
C ALA A 20 0.66 -36.58 -40.83
N GLU A 21 0.49 -37.34 -41.91
CA GLU A 21 1.58 -38.09 -42.53
C GLU A 21 2.62 -37.10 -43.08
N ASP A 22 3.87 -37.23 -42.63
CA ASP A 22 5.00 -36.42 -43.11
C ASP A 22 6.24 -37.31 -43.25
N GLU A 23 6.71 -37.47 -44.49
CA GLU A 23 7.89 -38.29 -44.82
C GLU A 23 9.17 -37.78 -44.14
N LEU A 24 9.28 -36.46 -43.94
CA LEU A 24 10.42 -35.86 -43.26
C LEU A 24 10.43 -36.24 -41.76
N SER A 25 9.29 -36.09 -41.08
CA SER A 25 9.12 -36.50 -39.69
C SER A 25 9.33 -38.00 -39.49
N ALA A 26 8.88 -38.84 -40.44
CA ALA A 26 9.15 -40.27 -40.43
C ALA A 26 10.64 -40.59 -40.57
N GLY A 27 11.35 -39.88 -41.46
CA GLY A 27 12.81 -40.00 -41.59
C GLY A 27 13.57 -39.59 -40.32
N VAL A 28 13.15 -38.50 -39.67
CA VAL A 28 13.70 -38.07 -38.37
C VAL A 28 13.42 -39.12 -37.28
N ALA A 29 12.22 -39.68 -37.25
CA ALA A 29 11.85 -40.73 -36.29
C ALA A 29 12.68 -42.00 -36.47
N LEU A 30 12.90 -42.45 -37.71
CA LEU A 30 13.76 -43.60 -38.00
C LEU A 30 15.21 -43.35 -37.56
N ALA A 31 15.77 -42.17 -37.87
CA ALA A 31 17.12 -41.82 -37.41
C ALA A 31 17.23 -41.77 -35.87
N ALA A 32 16.17 -41.33 -35.18
CA ALA A 32 16.13 -41.36 -33.72
C ALA A 32 16.10 -42.80 -33.17
N LEU A 33 15.36 -43.71 -33.80
CA LEU A 33 15.35 -45.14 -33.46
C LEU A 33 16.72 -45.79 -33.71
N ASP A 34 17.35 -45.51 -34.84
CA ASP A 34 18.70 -46.01 -35.17
C ASP A 34 19.74 -45.56 -34.13
N LEU A 35 19.66 -44.32 -33.66
CA LEU A 35 20.53 -43.82 -32.58
C LEU A 35 20.28 -44.57 -31.26
N LEU A 36 19.01 -44.80 -30.90
CA LEU A 36 18.65 -45.56 -29.69
C LEU A 36 19.20 -47.00 -29.72
N ASP A 37 19.16 -47.65 -30.89
CA ASP A 37 19.62 -49.03 -31.06
C ASP A 37 21.15 -49.16 -31.18
N SER A 38 21.82 -48.18 -31.79
CA SER A 38 23.26 -48.28 -32.12
C SER A 38 24.22 -47.72 -31.06
N GLU A 39 23.77 -46.77 -30.22
CA GLU A 39 24.67 -46.02 -29.32
C GLU A 39 24.53 -46.40 -27.83
N ASN A 40 23.83 -47.50 -27.51
CA ASN A 40 23.58 -47.96 -26.13
C ASN A 40 22.97 -46.85 -25.22
N LEU A 41 22.27 -45.89 -25.84
CA LEU A 41 21.78 -44.67 -25.19
C LEU A 41 20.80 -44.96 -24.06
N MET A 42 19.98 -45.99 -24.22
CA MET A 42 19.02 -46.40 -23.18
C MET A 42 19.73 -46.86 -21.90
N GLN A 43 20.82 -47.62 -22.02
CA GLN A 43 21.61 -48.03 -20.87
C GLN A 43 22.35 -46.84 -20.25
N GLN A 44 22.94 -45.96 -21.07
CA GLN A 44 23.61 -44.75 -20.58
C GLN A 44 22.66 -43.83 -19.82
N ALA A 45 21.44 -43.63 -20.33
CA ALA A 45 20.40 -42.86 -19.68
C ALA A 45 19.93 -43.53 -18.38
N ALA A 46 19.82 -44.86 -18.34
CA ALA A 46 19.49 -45.61 -17.14
C ALA A 46 20.58 -45.46 -16.07
N ASP A 47 21.85 -45.63 -16.43
CA ASP A 47 22.99 -45.54 -15.51
C ASP A 47 23.17 -44.10 -14.97
N THR A 48 23.08 -43.11 -15.86
CA THR A 48 23.18 -41.68 -15.49
C THR A 48 22.00 -41.26 -14.64
N GLY A 49 20.79 -41.72 -14.99
CA GLY A 49 19.57 -41.48 -14.24
C GLY A 49 19.60 -42.09 -12.84
N ALA A 50 20.06 -43.33 -12.71
CA ALA A 50 20.22 -44.01 -11.42
C ALA A 50 21.21 -43.26 -10.51
N TRP A 51 22.34 -42.81 -11.06
CA TRP A 51 23.29 -42.00 -10.31
C TRP A 51 22.67 -40.65 -9.89
N LEU A 52 22.05 -39.91 -10.82
CA LEU A 52 21.46 -38.61 -10.51
C LEU A 52 20.34 -38.73 -9.46
N LEU A 53 19.51 -39.78 -9.56
CA LEU A 53 18.46 -40.06 -8.58
C LEU A 53 19.06 -40.31 -7.18
N GLN A 54 20.14 -41.08 -7.10
CA GLN A 54 20.85 -41.33 -5.84
C GLN A 54 21.40 -40.04 -5.22
N GLU A 55 22.03 -39.16 -6.01
CA GLU A 55 22.57 -37.89 -5.51
C GLU A 55 21.45 -36.95 -5.03
N LEU A 56 20.36 -36.85 -5.78
CA LEU A 56 19.20 -36.04 -5.40
C LEU A 56 18.51 -36.59 -4.14
N GLN A 57 18.41 -37.91 -3.98
CA GLN A 57 17.91 -38.53 -2.75
C GLN A 57 18.85 -38.30 -1.56
N ALA A 58 20.17 -38.25 -1.79
CA ALA A 58 21.12 -37.84 -0.76
C ALA A 58 20.94 -36.36 -0.37
N LEU A 59 20.62 -35.48 -1.32
CA LEU A 59 20.22 -34.09 -1.02
C LEU A 59 18.94 -34.04 -0.19
N GLN A 60 17.91 -34.81 -0.57
CA GLN A 60 16.66 -34.90 0.17
C GLN A 60 16.91 -35.32 1.63
N ALA A 61 17.76 -36.33 1.85
CA ALA A 61 18.11 -36.77 3.19
C ALA A 61 18.83 -35.69 4.03
N ARG A 62 19.59 -34.80 3.37
CA ARG A 62 20.31 -33.69 4.02
C ARG A 62 19.44 -32.45 4.24
N TYR A 63 18.46 -32.20 3.36
CA TYR A 63 17.55 -31.05 3.40
C TYR A 63 16.08 -31.48 3.37
N PRO A 64 15.61 -32.30 4.34
CA PRO A 64 14.25 -32.86 4.32
C PRO A 64 13.15 -31.79 4.51
N GLU A 65 13.50 -30.62 5.04
CA GLU A 65 12.58 -29.47 5.18
C GLU A 65 12.48 -28.62 3.90
N GLN A 66 13.34 -28.86 2.90
CA GLN A 66 13.32 -28.15 1.62
C GLN A 66 12.93 -29.05 0.46
N ILE A 67 13.29 -30.34 0.48
CA ILE A 67 12.90 -31.33 -0.53
C ILE A 67 11.99 -32.36 0.13
N ALA A 68 10.73 -32.39 -0.29
CA ALA A 68 9.73 -33.34 0.19
C ALA A 68 9.94 -34.73 -0.41
N GLU A 69 10.17 -34.80 -1.72
CA GLU A 69 10.30 -36.07 -2.44
C GLU A 69 11.21 -35.95 -3.67
N VAL A 70 11.97 -37.00 -3.93
CA VAL A 70 12.64 -37.23 -5.22
C VAL A 70 12.18 -38.56 -5.79
N ARG A 71 11.61 -38.52 -7.00
CA ARG A 71 11.06 -39.69 -7.70
C ARG A 71 11.40 -39.66 -9.18
N GLY A 72 11.45 -40.80 -9.85
CA GLY A 72 11.71 -40.84 -11.29
C GLY A 72 12.14 -42.20 -11.81
N CYS A 73 12.33 -42.26 -13.13
CA CYS A 73 12.88 -43.42 -13.83
C CYS A 73 13.78 -42.95 -14.97
N GLY A 74 15.01 -43.51 -15.04
CA GLY A 74 16.03 -43.01 -15.97
C GLY A 74 16.29 -41.52 -15.74
N LEU A 75 16.33 -40.75 -16.83
CA LEU A 75 16.54 -39.29 -16.79
C LEU A 75 15.26 -38.48 -16.61
N MET A 76 14.08 -39.12 -16.50
CA MET A 76 12.83 -38.43 -16.19
C MET A 76 12.63 -38.41 -14.68
N ILE A 77 13.02 -37.31 -14.04
CA ILE A 77 13.06 -37.18 -12.58
C ILE A 77 12.23 -35.97 -12.14
N GLY A 78 11.41 -36.16 -11.10
CA GLY A 78 10.72 -35.09 -10.39
C GLY A 78 11.41 -34.82 -9.05
N VAL A 79 11.65 -33.54 -8.77
CA VAL A 79 12.08 -33.05 -7.45
C VAL A 79 10.96 -32.19 -6.89
N GLU A 80 10.32 -32.67 -5.83
CA GLU A 80 9.24 -31.98 -5.15
C GLU A 80 9.79 -31.24 -3.93
N PHE A 81 9.67 -29.92 -3.94
CA PHE A 81 10.05 -29.07 -2.81
C PHE A 81 8.99 -29.09 -1.72
N ALA A 82 9.43 -29.07 -0.47
CA ALA A 82 8.55 -28.97 0.67
C ALA A 82 7.93 -27.57 0.74
N SER A 83 6.67 -27.50 1.19
CA SER A 83 5.98 -26.23 1.44
C SER A 83 6.80 -25.35 2.38
N GLN A 84 6.94 -24.08 2.03
CA GLN A 84 7.58 -23.04 2.84
C GLN A 84 6.53 -22.09 3.45
N ALA A 85 5.29 -22.57 3.65
CA ALA A 85 4.17 -21.78 4.18
C ALA A 85 4.35 -21.29 5.63
N ASP A 86 5.39 -21.77 6.31
CA ASP A 86 5.83 -21.35 7.65
C ASP A 86 7.26 -20.77 7.64
N SER A 87 7.78 -20.39 6.47
CA SER A 87 9.13 -19.82 6.35
C SER A 87 9.30 -18.60 7.25
N PRO A 88 10.45 -18.45 7.94
CA PRO A 88 10.82 -17.23 8.64
C PRO A 88 10.80 -15.97 7.78
N SER A 89 10.98 -16.11 6.46
CA SER A 89 10.83 -15.02 5.47
C SER A 89 9.36 -14.86 5.08
N PRO A 90 8.71 -13.71 5.38
CA PRO A 90 7.34 -13.46 4.94
C PRO A 90 7.18 -13.50 3.42
N ALA A 91 8.21 -13.11 2.66
CA ALA A 91 8.14 -13.13 1.22
C ALA A 91 8.19 -14.56 0.64
N ILE A 92 9.09 -15.42 1.16
CA ILE A 92 9.12 -16.84 0.77
C ILE A 92 7.83 -17.54 1.20
N ARG A 93 7.32 -17.20 2.38
CA ARG A 93 6.04 -17.70 2.90
C ARG A 93 4.88 -17.38 1.95
N MET A 94 4.80 -16.12 1.52
CA MET A 94 3.81 -15.65 0.56
C MET A 94 3.93 -16.38 -0.78
N LEU A 95 5.15 -16.50 -1.32
CA LEU A 95 5.38 -17.27 -2.56
C LEU A 95 4.94 -18.73 -2.42
N SER A 96 5.15 -19.34 -1.26
CA SER A 96 4.70 -20.72 -1.02
C SER A 96 3.18 -20.82 -0.94
N ARG A 97 2.52 -19.97 -0.16
CA ARG A 97 1.06 -20.02 0.04
C ARG A 97 0.26 -19.70 -1.21
N GLN A 98 0.83 -18.88 -2.08
CA GLN A 98 0.23 -18.54 -3.38
C GLN A 98 0.68 -19.47 -4.51
N GLU A 99 1.36 -20.59 -4.19
CA GLU A 99 1.83 -21.58 -5.17
C GLU A 99 2.80 -21.02 -6.23
N LEU A 100 3.48 -19.91 -5.92
CA LEU A 100 4.44 -19.23 -6.79
C LEU A 100 5.90 -19.68 -6.57
N LEU A 101 6.18 -20.38 -5.47
CA LEU A 101 7.55 -20.73 -5.08
C LEU A 101 8.29 -21.55 -6.14
N GLY A 102 7.64 -22.51 -6.81
CA GLY A 102 8.31 -23.31 -7.86
C GLY A 102 8.70 -22.50 -9.10
N TYR A 103 7.96 -21.43 -9.42
CA TYR A 103 8.33 -20.50 -10.48
C TYR A 103 9.54 -19.67 -10.08
N ALA A 104 9.58 -19.19 -8.84
CA ALA A 104 10.75 -18.48 -8.30
C ALA A 104 11.99 -19.39 -8.27
N ILE A 105 11.85 -20.64 -7.83
CA ILE A 105 12.90 -21.68 -7.87
C ILE A 105 13.40 -21.91 -9.30
N THR A 106 12.49 -22.04 -10.26
CA THR A 106 12.87 -22.26 -11.66
C THR A 106 13.63 -21.06 -12.21
N GLY A 107 13.18 -19.84 -11.91
CA GLY A 107 13.88 -18.60 -12.27
C GLY A 107 15.28 -18.54 -11.64
N TYR A 108 15.39 -18.84 -10.35
CA TYR A 108 16.67 -18.92 -9.64
C TYR A 108 17.62 -19.92 -10.31
N LEU A 109 17.19 -21.14 -10.57
CA LEU A 109 18.02 -22.17 -11.21
C LEU A 109 18.45 -21.74 -12.63
N LEU A 110 17.56 -21.10 -13.39
CA LEU A 110 17.88 -20.63 -14.74
C LEU A 110 18.91 -19.51 -14.72
N TYR A 111 18.67 -18.45 -13.95
CA TYR A 111 19.46 -17.22 -14.03
C TYR A 111 20.73 -17.25 -13.16
N GLU A 112 20.70 -17.93 -12.01
CA GLU A 112 21.84 -17.99 -11.09
C GLU A 112 22.76 -19.18 -11.37
N HIS A 113 22.25 -20.24 -12.02
CA HIS A 113 22.98 -21.49 -12.27
C HIS A 113 23.02 -21.94 -13.73
N GLY A 114 22.32 -21.26 -14.64
CA GLY A 114 22.23 -21.66 -16.05
C GLY A 114 21.44 -22.95 -16.27
N LEU A 115 20.61 -23.36 -15.31
CA LEU A 115 19.86 -24.62 -15.32
C LEU A 115 18.43 -24.38 -15.78
N ARG A 116 18.14 -24.74 -17.02
CA ARG A 116 16.78 -24.66 -17.56
C ARG A 116 15.96 -25.87 -17.13
N VAL A 117 15.16 -25.69 -16.09
CA VAL A 117 14.16 -26.67 -15.62
C VAL A 117 12.74 -26.15 -15.88
N ALA A 118 11.73 -26.97 -15.61
CA ALA A 118 10.33 -26.56 -15.72
C ALA A 118 9.56 -26.93 -14.44
N PRO A 119 8.71 -26.05 -13.90
CA PRO A 119 7.74 -26.42 -12.88
C PRO A 119 6.60 -27.22 -13.51
N THR A 120 5.83 -27.94 -12.69
CA THR A 120 4.57 -28.56 -13.14
C THR A 120 3.38 -27.69 -12.77
N LEU A 121 2.43 -27.50 -13.70
CA LEU A 121 1.24 -26.68 -13.46
C LEU A 121 0.29 -27.33 -12.43
N SER A 122 0.27 -28.66 -12.34
CA SER A 122 -0.59 -29.43 -11.44
C SER A 122 0.02 -29.69 -10.06
N SER A 123 1.32 -29.49 -9.90
CA SER A 123 2.05 -29.58 -8.63
C SER A 123 3.12 -28.49 -8.63
N PRO A 124 2.75 -27.25 -8.23
CA PRO A 124 3.62 -26.08 -8.38
C PRO A 124 4.94 -26.16 -7.61
N PHE A 125 5.09 -27.08 -6.67
CA PHE A 125 6.35 -27.33 -5.97
C PHE A 125 7.21 -28.42 -6.59
N THR A 126 6.76 -29.09 -7.65
CA THR A 126 7.57 -30.07 -8.38
C THR A 126 8.26 -29.41 -9.57
N ILE A 127 9.59 -29.52 -9.63
CA ILE A 127 10.34 -29.31 -10.88
C ILE A 127 10.55 -30.64 -11.58
N ARG A 128 10.36 -30.66 -12.90
CA ARG A 128 10.65 -31.81 -13.75
C ARG A 128 12.01 -31.65 -14.43
N LEU A 129 12.77 -32.73 -14.40
CA LEU A 129 14.08 -32.90 -15.02
C LEU A 129 13.91 -33.90 -16.16
N GLU A 130 14.11 -33.42 -17.39
CA GLU A 130 13.94 -34.21 -18.62
C GLU A 130 15.07 -33.82 -19.61
N PRO A 131 16.36 -34.00 -19.25
CA PRO A 131 17.47 -33.63 -20.11
C PRO A 131 17.60 -34.57 -21.32
N ALA A 132 18.49 -34.22 -22.26
CA ALA A 132 18.86 -35.10 -23.36
C ALA A 132 19.43 -36.43 -22.84
N ALA A 133 19.16 -37.54 -23.53
CA ALA A 133 19.66 -38.88 -23.16
C ALA A 133 21.21 -38.95 -23.12
N THR A 134 21.87 -38.05 -23.84
CA THR A 134 23.33 -37.92 -23.92
C THR A 134 23.92 -36.92 -22.92
N ILE A 135 23.15 -36.46 -21.93
CA ILE A 135 23.61 -35.44 -20.98
C ILE A 135 24.87 -35.90 -20.24
N PRO A 136 25.95 -35.10 -20.23
CA PRO A 136 27.16 -35.46 -19.50
C PRO A 136 26.93 -35.47 -17.99
N ARG A 137 27.53 -36.43 -17.28
CA ARG A 137 27.46 -36.53 -15.82
C ARG A 137 27.93 -35.25 -15.10
N ALA A 138 28.87 -34.51 -15.68
CA ALA A 138 29.31 -33.22 -15.15
C ALA A 138 28.19 -32.16 -15.12
N ALA A 139 27.31 -32.14 -16.14
CA ALA A 139 26.15 -31.26 -16.16
C ALA A 139 25.11 -31.68 -15.11
N CYS A 140 24.91 -32.98 -14.92
CA CYS A 140 24.10 -33.51 -13.82
C CYS A 140 24.67 -33.12 -12.44
N ALA A 141 26.01 -33.12 -12.27
CA ALA A 141 26.63 -32.65 -11.04
C ALA A 141 26.42 -31.14 -10.78
N GLN A 142 26.45 -30.31 -11.83
CA GLN A 142 26.10 -28.89 -11.74
C GLN A 142 24.65 -28.70 -11.28
N LEU A 143 23.71 -29.50 -11.79
CA LEU A 143 22.32 -29.49 -11.34
C LEU A 143 22.20 -29.79 -9.85
N VAL A 144 22.85 -30.86 -9.37
CA VAL A 144 22.87 -31.23 -7.95
C VAL A 144 23.43 -30.09 -7.09
N ALA A 145 24.55 -29.47 -7.51
CA ALA A 145 25.15 -28.34 -6.80
C ALA A 145 24.23 -27.10 -6.76
N GLY A 146 23.53 -26.81 -7.85
CA GLY A 146 22.56 -25.72 -7.93
C GLY A 146 21.35 -25.93 -7.00
N ILE A 147 20.79 -27.14 -7.00
CA ILE A 147 19.69 -27.52 -6.09
C ILE A 147 20.15 -27.50 -4.63
N GLU A 148 21.37 -27.96 -4.32
CA GLU A 148 21.93 -27.85 -2.98
C GLU A 148 22.05 -26.40 -2.53
N ARG A 149 22.55 -25.51 -3.39
CA ARG A 149 22.66 -24.08 -3.06
C ARG A 149 21.28 -23.46 -2.84
N LEU A 150 20.29 -23.82 -3.66
CA LEU A 150 18.90 -23.40 -3.47
C LEU A 150 18.34 -23.88 -2.11
N CYS A 151 18.61 -25.12 -1.71
CA CYS A 151 18.17 -25.62 -0.40
C CYS A 151 18.74 -24.76 0.74
N ARG A 152 20.01 -24.34 0.65
CA ARG A 152 20.59 -23.39 1.61
C ARG A 152 19.92 -22.02 1.58
N VAL A 153 19.58 -21.49 0.40
CA VAL A 153 18.85 -20.21 0.27
C VAL A 153 17.50 -20.27 0.98
N LEU A 154 16.73 -21.34 0.78
CA LEU A 154 15.44 -21.55 1.43
C LEU A 154 15.61 -21.77 2.94
N GLN A 155 16.56 -22.63 3.35
CA GLN A 155 16.88 -22.90 4.75
C GLN A 155 17.28 -21.63 5.51
N HIS A 156 18.02 -20.72 4.87
CA HIS A 156 18.44 -19.45 5.45
C HIS A 156 17.40 -18.32 5.33
N ALA A 157 16.20 -18.63 4.84
CA ALA A 157 15.11 -17.67 4.65
C ALA A 157 15.53 -16.43 3.84
N ASN A 158 16.36 -16.63 2.81
CA ASN A 158 17.01 -15.54 2.10
C ASN A 158 16.28 -15.20 0.79
N VAL A 159 15.24 -14.36 0.88
CA VAL A 159 14.46 -13.94 -0.32
C VAL A 159 15.33 -13.18 -1.32
N TYR A 160 16.33 -12.41 -0.87
CA TYR A 160 17.24 -11.69 -1.76
C TYR A 160 17.95 -12.66 -2.72
N GLN A 161 18.61 -13.69 -2.19
CA GLN A 161 19.29 -14.66 -3.03
C GLN A 161 18.30 -15.43 -3.93
N LEU A 162 17.09 -15.68 -3.44
CA LEU A 162 16.07 -16.38 -4.22
C LEU A 162 15.58 -15.55 -5.42
N THR A 163 15.44 -14.23 -5.29
CA THR A 163 14.70 -13.41 -6.26
C THR A 163 15.50 -12.28 -6.91
N ARG A 164 16.77 -12.09 -6.55
CA ARG A 164 17.66 -11.05 -7.13
C ARG A 164 17.79 -11.08 -8.65
N PHE A 165 17.62 -12.26 -9.28
CA PHE A 165 17.62 -12.37 -10.74
C PHE A 165 16.52 -11.53 -11.39
N LEU A 166 15.42 -11.25 -10.67
CA LEU A 166 14.33 -10.42 -11.16
C LEU A 166 14.75 -8.98 -11.43
N VAL A 167 15.92 -8.54 -10.99
CA VAL A 167 16.48 -7.21 -11.23
C VAL A 167 17.89 -7.26 -11.81
N GLU A 168 18.26 -8.40 -12.40
CA GLU A 168 19.49 -8.56 -13.20
C GLU A 168 20.78 -8.21 -12.43
N LEU A 169 20.82 -8.51 -11.13
CA LEU A 169 21.98 -8.25 -10.27
C LEU A 169 23.08 -9.31 -10.44
N GLU A 170 24.30 -8.89 -10.77
CA GLU A 170 25.48 -9.77 -10.91
C GLU A 170 26.02 -10.32 -9.57
N GLY A 171 26.60 -11.53 -9.58
CA GLY A 171 27.32 -12.11 -8.43
C GLY A 171 26.53 -13.19 -7.68
N SER A 172 26.13 -14.25 -8.39
CA SER A 172 25.34 -15.39 -7.89
C SER A 172 26.05 -16.20 -6.79
N ASP A 173 27.39 -16.13 -6.73
CA ASP A 173 28.25 -16.92 -5.84
C ASP A 173 28.44 -16.34 -4.42
N ALA A 174 27.87 -15.15 -4.14
CA ALA A 174 28.00 -14.49 -2.83
C ALA A 174 27.56 -15.40 -1.66
N GLU A 175 28.12 -15.18 -0.46
CA GLU A 175 27.72 -15.95 0.72
C GLU A 175 26.21 -15.80 1.01
N ILE A 176 25.55 -16.91 1.40
CA ILE A 176 24.13 -16.90 1.74
C ILE A 176 24.01 -16.51 3.21
N GLN A 177 23.62 -15.27 3.48
CA GLN A 177 23.37 -14.80 4.83
C GLN A 177 22.17 -15.53 5.45
N ASP A 178 22.31 -15.99 6.71
CA ASP A 178 21.22 -16.54 7.51
C ASP A 178 20.30 -15.43 8.04
N LEU A 179 19.08 -15.36 7.50
CA LEU A 179 18.10 -14.32 7.86
C LEU A 179 17.00 -14.83 8.80
N ARG A 180 17.00 -16.11 9.16
CA ARG A 180 16.03 -16.67 10.12
C ARG A 180 15.97 -15.93 11.46
N PRO A 181 17.07 -15.39 12.04
CA PRO A 181 17.00 -14.63 13.29
C PRO A 181 16.18 -13.34 13.21
N PHE A 182 15.83 -12.87 12.01
CA PHE A 182 15.04 -11.66 11.79
C PHE A 182 13.58 -11.97 11.43
N ALA A 183 13.11 -13.21 11.65
CA ALA A 183 11.72 -13.57 11.46
C ALA A 183 10.81 -12.59 12.21
N PRO A 184 9.76 -12.03 11.58
CA PRO A 184 8.83 -11.19 12.31
C PRO A 184 8.03 -12.05 13.30
N ASP A 185 7.85 -11.52 14.50
CA ASP A 185 6.88 -12.07 15.44
C ASP A 185 5.48 -11.85 14.89
N TRP A 186 4.65 -12.89 14.90
CA TRP A 186 3.22 -12.84 14.56
C TRP A 186 2.42 -13.51 15.67
N GLU A 187 1.25 -12.98 15.99
CA GLU A 187 0.39 -13.56 17.04
C GLU A 187 -0.60 -14.57 16.45
N ASP A 188 -0.84 -15.64 17.21
CA ASP A 188 -1.90 -16.60 16.88
C ASP A 188 -3.27 -15.92 16.90
N VAL A 189 -4.21 -16.48 16.13
CA VAL A 189 -5.58 -16.00 16.12
C VAL A 189 -6.28 -16.40 17.42
N ASP A 190 -6.80 -15.41 18.14
CA ASP A 190 -7.80 -15.60 19.18
C ASP A 190 -9.20 -15.40 18.58
N LEU A 191 -9.90 -16.50 18.29
CA LEU A 191 -11.23 -16.50 17.67
C LEU A 191 -12.33 -15.94 18.58
N GLU A 192 -12.10 -15.84 19.89
CA GLU A 192 -13.08 -15.30 20.85
C GLU A 192 -13.12 -13.76 20.83
N LEU A 193 -12.09 -13.13 20.26
CA LEU A 193 -12.03 -11.68 20.12
C LEU A 193 -12.80 -11.19 18.88
N PRO A 194 -13.31 -9.94 18.90
CA PRO A 194 -13.78 -9.29 17.68
C PRO A 194 -12.65 -9.25 16.63
N GLN A 195 -12.93 -9.78 15.45
CA GLN A 195 -11.98 -9.81 14.33
C GLN A 195 -12.17 -8.58 13.44
N VAL A 196 -11.08 -7.89 13.11
CA VAL A 196 -11.02 -6.83 12.10
C VAL A 196 -9.84 -7.02 11.17
N ALA A 197 -9.98 -6.58 9.92
CA ALA A 197 -8.92 -6.58 8.94
C ALA A 197 -8.52 -5.15 8.56
N PHE A 198 -7.26 -4.95 8.19
CA PHE A 198 -6.78 -3.70 7.62
C PHE A 198 -5.96 -3.99 6.37
N ALA A 199 -6.41 -3.49 5.22
CA ALA A 199 -5.67 -3.57 3.96
C ALA A 199 -4.71 -2.38 3.84
N GLY A 200 -3.42 -2.67 3.65
CA GLY A 200 -2.39 -1.67 3.48
C GLY A 200 -1.37 -2.05 2.41
N HIS A 201 -0.60 -1.07 1.96
CA HIS A 201 0.42 -1.22 0.93
C HIS A 201 1.74 -0.59 1.39
N PHE A 202 2.84 -0.89 0.70
CA PHE A 202 4.12 -0.24 0.99
C PHE A 202 4.05 1.24 0.59
N ILE A 203 4.52 2.14 1.45
CA ILE A 203 4.59 3.56 1.08
C ILE A 203 5.66 3.76 -0.02
N GLN A 204 6.81 3.12 0.16
CA GLN A 204 7.95 3.11 -0.77
C GLN A 204 8.55 1.71 -0.80
N ALA A 205 9.23 1.36 -1.89
CA ALA A 205 9.81 0.03 -2.06
C ALA A 205 10.79 -0.35 -0.93
N ARG A 206 11.59 0.60 -0.43
CA ARG A 206 12.50 0.38 0.72
C ARG A 206 11.81 -0.15 1.98
N HIS A 207 10.53 0.12 2.18
CA HIS A 207 9.81 -0.38 3.35
C HIS A 207 9.55 -1.89 3.28
N MET A 208 9.75 -2.54 2.13
CA MET A 208 9.79 -4.00 2.05
C MET A 208 10.85 -4.59 2.99
N ALA A 209 11.95 -3.88 3.25
CA ALA A 209 12.98 -4.32 4.21
C ALA A 209 12.53 -4.33 5.68
N LEU A 210 11.46 -3.58 6.00
CA LEU A 210 10.80 -3.61 7.32
C LEU A 210 9.83 -4.78 7.45
N TRP A 211 9.45 -5.39 6.33
CA TRP A 211 8.57 -6.56 6.29
C TRP A 211 9.39 -7.85 6.23
N ASP A 212 10.36 -7.91 5.32
CA ASP A 212 11.30 -9.03 5.19
C ASP A 212 12.72 -8.49 5.07
N LYS A 213 13.60 -8.88 6.00
CA LYS A 213 14.96 -8.34 6.11
C LYS A 213 15.78 -8.58 4.85
N GLY A 214 15.47 -9.62 4.07
CA GLY A 214 16.17 -9.90 2.81
C GLY A 214 16.06 -8.76 1.81
N TYR A 215 14.95 -8.02 1.80
CA TYR A 215 14.82 -6.87 0.90
C TYR A 215 15.79 -5.72 1.21
N GLY A 216 16.36 -5.67 2.42
CA GLY A 216 17.40 -4.71 2.79
C GLY A 216 18.76 -4.95 2.13
N LEU A 217 18.94 -6.10 1.46
CA LEU A 217 20.16 -6.43 0.71
C LEU A 217 20.11 -5.91 -0.75
N PHE A 218 18.94 -5.48 -1.24
CA PHE A 218 18.83 -4.87 -2.56
C PHE A 218 19.36 -3.42 -2.55
N PRO A 219 20.06 -2.98 -3.61
CA PRO A 219 20.26 -1.56 -3.85
C PRO A 219 18.91 -0.83 -3.92
N PRO A 220 18.76 0.36 -3.31
CA PRO A 220 17.47 1.06 -3.24
C PRO A 220 16.77 1.25 -4.59
N GLU A 221 17.53 1.61 -5.63
CA GLU A 221 17.01 1.80 -7.00
C GLU A 221 16.49 0.50 -7.63
N GLN A 222 17.07 -0.65 -7.28
CA GLN A 222 16.64 -1.94 -7.81
C GLN A 222 15.38 -2.44 -7.13
N LEU A 223 15.13 -2.06 -5.88
CA LEU A 223 13.93 -2.49 -5.16
C LEU A 223 12.65 -1.87 -5.77
N ASP A 224 12.73 -0.66 -6.32
CA ASP A 224 11.64 -0.08 -7.12
C ASP A 224 11.37 -0.91 -8.38
N VAL A 225 12.42 -1.33 -9.11
CA VAL A 225 12.31 -2.19 -10.31
C VAL A 225 11.75 -3.56 -9.96
N TYR A 226 12.19 -4.13 -8.83
CA TYR A 226 11.68 -5.38 -8.31
C TYR A 226 10.17 -5.30 -8.10
N LEU A 227 9.72 -4.27 -7.36
CA LEU A 227 8.31 -4.08 -7.04
C LEU A 227 7.45 -3.92 -8.30
N GLU A 228 7.93 -3.17 -9.30
CA GLU A 228 7.25 -3.03 -10.61
C GLU A 228 7.08 -4.36 -11.36
N ARG A 229 8.04 -5.29 -11.23
CA ARG A 229 7.98 -6.60 -11.88
C ARG A 229 7.06 -7.58 -11.15
N VAL A 230 6.95 -7.49 -9.82
CA VAL A 230 6.22 -8.51 -9.03
C VAL A 230 4.78 -8.15 -8.66
N TYR A 231 4.44 -6.86 -8.51
CA TYR A 231 3.18 -6.47 -7.86
C TYR A 231 1.91 -6.96 -8.58
N ARG A 232 1.98 -7.22 -9.89
CA ARG A 232 0.85 -7.70 -10.69
C ARG A 232 0.62 -9.21 -10.62
N HIS A 233 1.54 -9.93 -9.98
CA HIS A 233 1.52 -11.38 -9.89
C HIS A 233 1.22 -11.89 -8.49
N LEU A 234 1.10 -10.99 -7.51
CA LEU A 234 0.91 -11.33 -6.11
C LEU A 234 -0.51 -10.98 -5.67
N ALA A 235 -1.20 -11.96 -5.11
CA ALA A 235 -2.49 -11.78 -4.48
C ALA A 235 -2.33 -11.14 -3.08
N PRO A 236 -3.40 -10.54 -2.51
CA PRO A 236 -3.38 -10.04 -1.14
C PRO A 236 -3.19 -11.18 -0.14
N GLU A 237 -2.44 -10.94 0.93
CA GLU A 237 -2.24 -11.95 1.97
C GLU A 237 -2.23 -11.33 3.37
N VAL A 238 -2.76 -12.07 4.36
CA VAL A 238 -2.55 -11.78 5.78
C VAL A 238 -1.13 -12.15 6.16
N TYR A 239 -0.27 -11.15 6.38
CA TYR A 239 1.12 -11.39 6.77
C TYR A 239 1.44 -10.99 8.21
N ASP A 240 0.54 -10.26 8.90
CA ASP A 240 0.72 -9.86 10.30
C ASP A 240 -0.62 -9.95 11.05
N ARG A 241 -0.55 -10.26 12.34
CA ARG A 241 -1.69 -10.34 13.25
C ARG A 241 -1.30 -9.80 14.62
N ARG A 242 -2.17 -8.98 15.20
CA ARG A 242 -1.97 -8.34 16.50
C ARG A 242 -3.27 -8.29 17.29
N THR A 243 -3.21 -8.65 18.56
CA THR A 243 -4.24 -8.28 19.54
C THR A 243 -3.96 -6.86 20.03
N VAL A 244 -4.95 -5.98 19.92
CA VAL A 244 -4.89 -4.62 20.47
C VAL A 244 -5.78 -4.54 21.70
N VAL A 245 -5.21 -4.07 22.81
CA VAL A 245 -5.91 -3.81 24.07
C VAL A 245 -6.16 -2.31 24.21
N SER A 246 -7.39 -1.90 24.51
CA SER A 246 -7.73 -0.50 24.77
C SER A 246 -7.62 -0.13 26.25
N ALA A 247 -7.66 1.17 26.58
CA ALA A 247 -7.63 1.64 27.97
C ALA A 247 -8.81 1.16 28.82
N SER A 248 -9.94 0.79 28.20
CA SER A 248 -11.09 0.20 28.90
C SER A 248 -10.93 -1.30 29.19
N GLY A 249 -9.84 -1.93 28.71
CA GLY A 249 -9.62 -3.37 28.78
C GLY A 249 -10.26 -4.17 27.66
N ALA A 250 -11.08 -3.53 26.79
CA ALA A 250 -11.61 -4.19 25.59
C ALA A 250 -10.47 -4.55 24.63
N LYS A 251 -10.60 -5.71 23.98
CA LYS A 251 -9.60 -6.25 23.05
C LYS A 251 -10.21 -6.46 21.66
N VAL A 252 -9.36 -6.38 20.63
CA VAL A 252 -9.72 -6.66 19.24
C VAL A 252 -8.55 -7.37 18.56
N GLN A 253 -8.84 -8.35 17.71
CA GLN A 253 -7.84 -9.00 16.87
C GLN A 253 -7.77 -8.29 15.52
N LEU A 254 -6.58 -7.79 15.17
CA LEU A 254 -6.26 -7.19 13.88
C LEU A 254 -5.56 -8.21 12.99
N SER A 255 -6.08 -8.41 11.78
CA SER A 255 -5.37 -9.06 10.68
C SER A 255 -4.92 -8.02 9.66
N PHE A 256 -3.62 -7.91 9.39
CA PHE A 256 -3.09 -6.99 8.39
C PHE A 256 -3.00 -7.69 7.03
N ILE A 257 -3.75 -7.19 6.05
CA ILE A 257 -3.76 -7.69 4.67
C ILE A 257 -2.83 -6.83 3.83
N GLY A 258 -1.74 -7.43 3.36
CA GLY A 258 -0.75 -6.79 2.52
C GLY A 258 -1.15 -6.73 1.06
N ILE A 259 -1.12 -5.54 0.47
CA ILE A 259 -1.10 -5.33 -0.97
C ILE A 259 0.35 -5.05 -1.36
N CYS A 260 0.97 -5.96 -2.12
CA CYS A 260 2.39 -5.87 -2.49
C CYS A 260 2.64 -4.83 -3.60
N ALA A 261 2.29 -3.58 -3.35
CA ALA A 261 2.48 -2.43 -4.24
C ALA A 261 2.95 -1.20 -3.45
N GLY A 262 3.61 -0.27 -4.15
CA GLY A 262 4.05 1.01 -3.60
C GLY A 262 3.06 2.15 -3.86
N SER A 263 3.20 3.29 -3.18
CA SER A 263 2.42 4.51 -3.47
C SER A 263 2.57 4.94 -4.93
N ARG A 264 3.76 4.76 -5.54
CA ARG A 264 4.02 5.10 -6.95
C ARG A 264 3.14 4.28 -7.91
N GLN A 265 3.07 2.96 -7.72
CA GLN A 265 2.24 2.07 -8.55
C GLN A 265 0.76 2.36 -8.35
N MET A 266 0.33 2.55 -7.11
CA MET A 266 -1.05 2.90 -6.77
C MET A 266 -1.49 4.24 -7.39
N SER A 267 -0.61 5.25 -7.33
CA SER A 267 -0.83 6.57 -7.91
C SER A 267 -0.85 6.52 -9.45
N ALA A 268 -0.01 5.67 -10.06
CA ALA A 268 -0.04 5.42 -11.50
C ALA A 268 -1.36 4.76 -11.93
N ALA A 269 -1.79 3.71 -11.24
CA ALA A 269 -3.07 3.02 -11.50
C ALA A 269 -4.25 4.00 -11.41
N LEU A 270 -4.29 4.87 -10.41
CA LEU A 270 -5.32 5.89 -10.27
C LEU A 270 -5.42 6.86 -11.48
N ARG A 271 -4.28 7.15 -12.13
CA ARG A 271 -4.23 8.05 -13.30
C ARG A 271 -4.58 7.34 -14.61
N SER A 272 -4.29 6.05 -14.71
CA SER A 272 -4.55 5.26 -15.93
C SER A 272 -5.87 4.51 -15.86
N ASP A 273 -5.91 3.45 -15.05
CA ASP A 273 -7.06 2.58 -14.84
C ASP A 273 -6.98 1.99 -13.43
N PRO A 274 -7.86 2.40 -12.50
CA PRO A 274 -7.86 1.88 -11.14
C PRO A 274 -8.48 0.47 -11.03
N THR A 275 -9.10 -0.05 -12.09
CA THR A 275 -9.89 -1.29 -12.04
C THR A 275 -9.10 -2.50 -11.54
N PRO A 276 -7.89 -2.81 -12.06
CA PRO A 276 -7.13 -3.97 -11.57
C PRO A 276 -6.75 -3.86 -10.09
N MET A 277 -6.50 -2.63 -9.62
CA MET A 277 -6.19 -2.39 -8.20
C MET A 277 -7.43 -2.50 -7.30
N ALA A 278 -8.60 -2.09 -7.81
CA ALA A 278 -9.87 -2.27 -7.11
C ALA A 278 -10.30 -3.75 -7.05
N GLU A 279 -10.02 -4.54 -8.09
CA GLU A 279 -10.19 -6.00 -8.10
C GLU A 279 -9.30 -6.66 -7.05
N LEU A 280 -8.02 -6.29 -7.01
CA LEU A 280 -7.08 -6.76 -5.98
C LEU A 280 -7.56 -6.42 -4.55
N LEU A 281 -8.15 -5.24 -4.35
CA LEU A 281 -8.74 -4.87 -3.06
C LEU A 281 -10.08 -5.57 -2.77
N THR A 282 -10.78 -6.05 -3.79
CA THR A 282 -11.96 -6.90 -3.64
C THR A 282 -11.58 -8.32 -3.23
N GLU A 283 -10.43 -8.82 -3.69
CA GLU A 283 -9.83 -10.06 -3.17
C GLU A 283 -9.43 -9.89 -1.70
N ALA A 284 -8.82 -8.75 -1.32
CA ALA A 284 -8.51 -8.45 0.08
C ALA A 284 -9.78 -8.41 0.96
N LEU A 285 -10.88 -7.87 0.45
CA LEU A 285 -12.19 -7.93 1.12
C LEU A 285 -12.69 -9.36 1.28
N SER A 286 -12.56 -10.19 0.24
CA SER A 286 -12.97 -11.59 0.31
C SER A 286 -12.14 -12.37 1.34
N LEU A 287 -10.82 -12.13 1.37
CA LEU A 287 -9.93 -12.69 2.38
C LEU A 287 -10.31 -12.23 3.80
N ALA A 288 -10.65 -10.95 4.01
CA ALA A 288 -11.13 -10.48 5.30
C ALA A 288 -12.42 -11.20 5.75
N VAL A 289 -13.35 -11.43 4.83
CA VAL A 289 -14.59 -12.20 5.10
C VAL A 289 -14.27 -13.64 5.48
N GLU A 290 -13.36 -14.30 4.75
CA GLU A 290 -12.91 -15.68 5.04
C GLU A 290 -12.23 -15.79 6.41
N GLN A 291 -11.55 -14.73 6.85
CA GLN A 291 -10.96 -14.63 8.20
C GLN A 291 -11.99 -14.23 9.28
N ASN A 292 -13.30 -14.29 8.99
CA ASN A 292 -14.39 -13.90 9.90
C ASN A 292 -14.28 -12.46 10.42
N CYS A 293 -13.60 -11.57 9.70
CA CYS A 293 -13.50 -10.17 10.10
C CYS A 293 -14.84 -9.46 9.93
N SER A 294 -15.12 -8.56 10.85
CA SER A 294 -16.37 -7.77 10.86
C SER A 294 -16.23 -6.37 10.27
N VAL A 295 -14.99 -5.91 10.14
CA VAL A 295 -14.62 -4.60 9.60
C VAL A 295 -13.40 -4.79 8.69
N LEU A 296 -13.37 -4.11 7.55
CA LEU A 296 -12.18 -3.89 6.74
C LEU A 296 -11.84 -2.40 6.69
N GLY A 297 -10.66 -2.05 7.21
CA GLY A 297 -10.02 -0.76 7.01
C GLY A 297 -9.22 -0.69 5.71
N LEU A 298 -9.23 0.46 5.03
CA LEU A 298 -8.45 0.71 3.83
C LEU A 298 -7.41 1.82 4.09
N GLY A 299 -6.13 1.45 4.13
CA GLY A 299 -5.03 2.38 4.37
C GLY A 299 -4.56 3.12 3.11
N GLY A 300 -4.23 4.40 3.25
CA GLY A 300 -3.56 5.18 2.20
C GLY A 300 -4.26 5.10 0.85
N TYR A 301 -3.50 4.75 -0.19
CA TYR A 301 -4.04 4.66 -1.55
C TYR A 301 -5.10 3.57 -1.74
N CYS A 302 -5.16 2.54 -0.88
CA CYS A 302 -6.22 1.52 -0.96
C CYS A 302 -7.62 2.16 -0.87
N SER A 303 -7.77 3.20 -0.04
CA SER A 303 -9.02 3.96 0.05
C SER A 303 -9.27 4.83 -1.19
N ILE A 304 -8.21 5.39 -1.78
CA ILE A 304 -8.29 6.37 -2.87
C ILE A 304 -8.66 5.67 -4.18
N VAL A 305 -7.99 4.57 -4.51
CA VAL A 305 -8.24 3.80 -5.74
C VAL A 305 -9.62 3.14 -5.73
N THR A 306 -10.18 2.89 -4.55
CA THR A 306 -11.55 2.38 -4.37
C THR A 306 -12.61 3.48 -4.22
N ALA A 307 -12.28 4.72 -4.61
CA ALA A 307 -13.19 5.87 -4.56
C ALA A 307 -13.80 6.11 -3.16
N ASN A 308 -12.97 6.01 -2.12
CA ASN A 308 -13.32 5.98 -0.70
C ASN A 308 -14.21 4.79 -0.35
N ALA A 309 -13.72 3.56 -0.61
CA ALA A 309 -14.38 2.28 -0.40
C ALA A 309 -15.63 1.99 -1.27
N ARG A 310 -16.14 2.96 -2.03
CA ARG A 310 -17.37 2.80 -2.84
C ARG A 310 -17.24 1.86 -4.04
N ALA A 311 -16.03 1.59 -4.49
CA ALA A 311 -15.78 0.62 -5.56
C ALA A 311 -15.78 -0.83 -5.05
N LEU A 312 -15.79 -1.05 -3.74
CA LEU A 312 -15.86 -2.38 -3.15
C LEU A 312 -17.31 -2.79 -2.89
N PRO A 313 -17.63 -4.10 -2.92
CA PRO A 313 -18.94 -4.61 -2.51
C PRO A 313 -19.31 -4.18 -1.08
N PRO A 314 -20.39 -3.41 -0.87
CA PRO A 314 -20.71 -2.83 0.44
C PRO A 314 -21.33 -3.83 1.43
N ASP A 315 -22.07 -4.83 0.95
CA ASP A 315 -22.95 -5.63 1.81
C ASP A 315 -22.28 -6.87 2.45
N ARG A 316 -20.96 -6.94 2.48
CA ARG A 316 -20.22 -8.09 3.05
C ARG A 316 -19.88 -7.87 4.53
N ILE A 317 -19.12 -6.81 4.82
CA ILE A 317 -18.67 -6.43 6.17
C ILE A 317 -18.58 -4.91 6.26
N ALA A 318 -18.42 -4.36 7.45
CA ALA A 318 -18.27 -2.91 7.60
C ALA A 318 -16.99 -2.42 6.89
N LEU A 319 -17.09 -1.36 6.10
CA LEU A 319 -15.96 -0.73 5.43
C LEU A 319 -15.64 0.61 6.09
N THR A 320 -14.35 0.90 6.21
CA THR A 320 -13.89 2.23 6.58
C THR A 320 -12.59 2.61 5.88
N THR A 321 -12.49 3.87 5.45
CA THR A 321 -11.23 4.48 5.01
C THR A 321 -10.40 5.00 6.19
N GLY A 322 -11.00 5.11 7.38
CA GLY A 322 -10.32 5.65 8.55
C GLY A 322 -10.06 7.17 8.51
N ASN A 323 -10.74 7.87 7.60
CA ASN A 323 -10.50 9.30 7.38
C ASN A 323 -11.04 10.17 8.53
N ALA A 324 -12.10 9.75 9.23
CA ALA A 324 -12.67 10.56 10.31
C ALA A 324 -11.71 10.67 11.52
N LEU A 325 -11.08 9.56 11.94
CA LEU A 325 -10.05 9.60 12.98
C LEU A 325 -8.79 10.35 12.50
N THR A 326 -8.41 10.19 11.22
CA THR A 326 -7.30 10.95 10.61
C THR A 326 -7.52 12.45 10.72
N VAL A 327 -8.73 12.94 10.40
CA VAL A 327 -9.09 14.36 10.56
C VAL A 327 -9.05 14.77 12.04
N GLY A 328 -9.70 13.99 12.90
CA GLY A 328 -9.79 14.33 14.32
C GLY A 328 -8.43 14.43 15.00
N MET A 329 -7.53 13.50 14.71
CA MET A 329 -6.20 13.48 15.30
C MET A 329 -5.30 14.58 14.73
N GLY A 330 -5.31 14.85 13.43
CA GLY A 330 -4.51 15.98 12.94
C GLY A 330 -5.05 17.34 13.38
N LEU A 331 -6.36 17.51 13.64
CA LEU A 331 -6.89 18.74 14.27
C LEU A 331 -6.33 18.93 15.69
N ARG A 332 -6.35 17.88 16.52
CA ARG A 332 -5.70 17.92 17.85
C ARG A 332 -4.23 18.26 17.76
N ALA A 333 -3.53 17.71 16.76
CA ALA A 333 -2.13 17.99 16.53
C ALA A 333 -1.88 19.45 16.15
N ILE A 334 -2.69 20.03 15.25
CA ILE A 334 -2.64 21.44 14.88
C ILE A 334 -2.83 22.31 16.13
N HIS A 335 -3.86 22.05 16.93
CA HIS A 335 -4.16 22.84 18.13
C HIS A 335 -3.02 22.79 19.14
N GLN A 336 -2.51 21.59 19.45
CA GLN A 336 -1.40 21.43 20.39
C GLN A 336 -0.12 22.11 19.89
N ALA A 337 0.16 22.08 18.59
CA ALA A 337 1.34 22.72 18.03
C ALA A 337 1.20 24.24 17.94
N ALA A 338 0.01 24.75 17.59
CA ALA A 338 -0.27 26.18 17.57
C ALA A 338 -0.14 26.76 18.97
N GLU A 339 -0.72 26.12 19.99
CA GLU A 339 -0.58 26.50 21.40
C GLU A 339 0.90 26.51 21.83
N ALA A 340 1.64 25.44 21.53
CA ALA A 340 3.07 25.34 21.87
C ALA A 340 3.95 26.36 21.13
N ALA A 341 3.51 26.87 19.97
CA ALA A 341 4.20 27.89 19.18
C ALA A 341 3.71 29.31 19.50
N GLY A 342 2.73 29.48 20.41
CA GLY A 342 2.13 30.79 20.72
C GLY A 342 1.32 31.38 19.56
N ILE A 343 0.80 30.55 18.67
CA ILE A 343 0.00 30.96 17.51
C ILE A 343 -1.48 31.02 17.91
N ALA A 344 -2.07 32.21 17.83
CA ALA A 344 -3.49 32.43 18.11
C ALA A 344 -4.36 32.06 16.88
N LEU A 345 -5.25 31.07 17.04
CA LEU A 345 -6.09 30.58 15.94
C LEU A 345 -7.03 31.67 15.38
N ASP A 346 -7.55 32.54 16.26
CA ASP A 346 -8.45 33.65 15.93
C ASP A 346 -7.79 34.78 15.13
N GLN A 347 -6.45 34.75 14.97
CA GLN A 347 -5.68 35.68 14.14
C GLN A 347 -5.01 34.98 12.94
N SER A 348 -5.20 33.67 12.81
CA SER A 348 -4.48 32.84 11.84
C SER A 348 -5.20 32.72 10.50
N CYS A 349 -4.46 32.27 9.48
CA CYS A 349 -5.01 31.85 8.20
C CYS A 349 -4.68 30.36 8.01
N PHE A 350 -5.72 29.55 7.81
CA PHE A 350 -5.60 28.11 7.57
C PHE A 350 -5.64 27.82 6.07
N ALA A 351 -4.57 27.21 5.55
CA ALA A 351 -4.49 26.73 4.17
C ALA A 351 -4.61 25.21 4.10
N ALA A 352 -5.46 24.72 3.21
CA ALA A 352 -5.58 23.29 2.92
C ALA A 352 -5.12 22.99 1.49
N LEU A 353 -4.02 22.24 1.35
CA LEU A 353 -3.61 21.66 0.07
C LEU A 353 -4.47 20.43 -0.23
N GLY A 354 -4.92 20.30 -1.49
CA GLY A 354 -5.84 19.24 -1.87
C GLY A 354 -7.24 19.45 -1.30
N ALA A 355 -7.67 20.69 -1.11
CA ALA A 355 -8.91 21.07 -0.42
C ALA A 355 -10.20 20.42 -0.97
N ASN A 356 -10.22 20.04 -2.24
CA ASN A 356 -11.35 19.31 -2.85
C ASN A 356 -11.37 17.81 -2.48
N GLY A 357 -10.38 17.32 -1.74
CA GLY A 357 -10.28 15.95 -1.23
C GLY A 357 -11.19 15.70 -0.03
N ASN A 358 -11.39 14.41 0.27
CA ASN A 358 -12.31 13.97 1.32
C ASN A 358 -11.91 14.50 2.71
N ILE A 359 -10.64 14.30 3.08
CA ILE A 359 -10.06 14.72 4.37
C ILE A 359 -9.95 16.25 4.44
N ALA A 360 -9.27 16.87 3.46
CA ALA A 360 -8.97 18.30 3.46
C ALA A 360 -10.23 19.19 3.50
N SER A 361 -11.30 18.77 2.82
CA SER A 361 -12.56 19.52 2.86
C SER A 361 -13.17 19.55 4.25
N VAL A 362 -13.11 18.45 5.02
CA VAL A 362 -13.66 18.40 6.37
C VAL A 362 -12.76 19.09 7.39
N TYR A 363 -11.44 19.05 7.22
CA TYR A 363 -10.54 19.95 7.95
C TYR A 363 -10.93 21.41 7.75
N SER A 364 -11.12 21.83 6.50
CA SER A 364 -11.45 23.22 6.17
C SER A 364 -12.80 23.64 6.78
N GLU A 365 -13.80 22.75 6.75
CA GLU A 365 -15.11 22.98 7.37
C GLU A 365 -15.02 23.05 8.91
N LEU A 366 -14.14 22.28 9.55
CA LEU A 366 -13.94 22.33 11.01
C LEU A 366 -13.12 23.55 11.43
N MET A 367 -12.00 23.82 10.75
CA MET A 367 -11.13 24.98 11.04
C MET A 367 -11.84 26.31 10.80
N ALA A 368 -12.79 26.39 9.85
CA ALA A 368 -13.59 27.60 9.62
C ALA A 368 -14.38 28.07 10.86
N ASP A 369 -14.59 27.19 11.84
CA ASP A 369 -15.23 27.59 13.09
C ASP A 369 -14.30 28.40 14.02
N GLU A 370 -13.00 28.26 13.85
CA GLU A 370 -11.96 28.71 14.78
C GLU A 370 -11.08 29.80 14.18
N VAL A 371 -10.79 29.73 12.87
CA VAL A 371 -9.91 30.70 12.19
C VAL A 371 -10.70 31.72 11.37
N PRO A 372 -10.26 32.99 11.31
CA PRO A 372 -10.94 34.04 10.55
C PRO A 372 -10.77 33.91 9.03
N ARG A 373 -9.70 33.23 8.58
CA ARG A 373 -9.32 33.15 7.16
C ARG A 373 -9.03 31.72 6.73
N ILE A 374 -9.58 31.33 5.59
CA ILE A 374 -9.42 30.02 4.96
C ILE A 374 -8.89 30.18 3.54
N LEU A 375 -7.84 29.42 3.20
CA LEU A 375 -7.30 29.30 1.86
C LEU A 375 -7.47 27.86 1.36
N LEU A 376 -8.31 27.66 0.35
CA LEU A 376 -8.54 26.35 -0.27
C LEU A 376 -7.67 26.22 -1.52
N ILE A 377 -6.70 25.31 -1.50
CA ILE A 377 -5.75 25.12 -2.59
C ILE A 377 -6.04 23.80 -3.30
N GLY A 378 -6.26 23.88 -4.61
CA GLY A 378 -6.46 22.71 -5.49
C GLY A 378 -5.55 22.75 -6.71
N ARG A 379 -5.87 21.91 -7.69
CA ARG A 379 -5.16 21.87 -8.98
C ARG A 379 -5.89 22.71 -10.03
N PRO A 380 -5.18 23.28 -11.01
CA PRO A 380 -5.80 23.91 -12.17
C PRO A 380 -6.85 23.01 -12.82
N GLY A 381 -8.01 23.57 -13.19
CA GLY A 381 -9.14 22.82 -13.76
C GLY A 381 -10.03 22.09 -12.74
N ARG A 382 -9.85 22.36 -11.44
CA ARG A 382 -10.67 21.81 -10.34
C ARG A 382 -11.30 22.90 -9.48
N GLU A 383 -11.37 24.12 -10.00
CA GLU A 383 -11.90 25.31 -9.32
C GLU A 383 -13.37 25.11 -8.92
N ASP A 384 -14.19 24.48 -9.76
CA ASP A 384 -15.58 24.16 -9.44
C ASP A 384 -15.69 23.21 -8.23
N GLU A 385 -14.78 22.23 -8.11
CA GLU A 385 -14.74 21.32 -6.95
C GLU A 385 -14.30 22.04 -5.67
N LEU A 386 -13.38 22.99 -5.78
CA LEU A 386 -13.01 23.86 -4.67
C LEU A 386 -14.18 24.75 -4.25
N PHE A 387 -14.91 25.31 -5.22
CA PHE A 387 -16.08 26.13 -4.94
C PHE A 387 -17.18 25.33 -4.21
N LYS A 388 -17.40 24.06 -4.55
CA LYS A 388 -18.32 23.20 -3.78
C LYS A 388 -17.93 23.09 -2.30
N VAL A 389 -16.64 23.11 -1.98
CA VAL A 389 -16.14 23.14 -0.60
C VAL A 389 -16.41 24.49 0.05
N ALA A 390 -16.03 25.57 -0.63
CA ALA A 390 -16.30 26.94 -0.16
C ALA A 390 -17.80 27.17 0.10
N ALA A 391 -18.67 26.70 -0.78
CA ALA A 391 -20.11 26.82 -0.66
C ALA A 391 -20.66 26.22 0.64
N ARG A 392 -20.16 25.05 1.06
CA ARG A 392 -20.54 24.42 2.33
C ARG A 392 -20.03 25.20 3.52
N ILE A 393 -18.78 25.68 3.45
CA ILE A 393 -18.19 26.51 4.49
C ILE A 393 -19.01 27.82 4.65
N TYR A 394 -19.37 28.48 3.55
CA TYR A 394 -20.23 29.66 3.57
C TYR A 394 -21.62 29.34 4.13
N GLN A 395 -22.24 28.23 3.72
CA GLN A 395 -23.55 27.83 4.22
C GLN A 395 -23.53 27.65 5.75
N GLN A 396 -22.49 26.99 6.29
CA GLN A 396 -22.30 26.80 7.73
C GLN A 396 -22.07 28.15 8.44
N ALA A 397 -21.23 29.02 7.88
CA ALA A 397 -21.00 30.35 8.43
C ALA A 397 -22.28 31.20 8.47
N LEU A 398 -23.08 31.18 7.40
CA LEU A 398 -24.36 31.89 7.32
C LEU A 398 -25.39 31.34 8.31
N GLU A 399 -25.46 30.02 8.49
CA GLU A 399 -26.32 29.40 9.49
C GLU A 399 -25.97 29.88 10.92
N ARG A 400 -24.67 29.87 11.26
CA ARG A 400 -24.19 30.39 12.55
C ARG A 400 -24.53 31.87 12.74
N ILE A 401 -24.35 32.69 11.69
CA ILE A 401 -24.71 34.12 11.72
C ILE A 401 -26.21 34.28 11.95
N ASN A 402 -27.05 33.54 11.24
CA ASN A 402 -28.51 33.63 11.37
C ASN A 402 -28.98 33.23 12.78
N ILE A 403 -28.42 32.15 13.34
CA ILE A 403 -28.71 31.72 14.73
C ILE A 403 -28.29 32.81 15.71
N ALA A 404 -27.09 33.36 15.57
CA ALA A 404 -26.58 34.42 16.44
C ALA A 404 -27.41 35.71 16.34
N GLN A 405 -27.86 36.08 15.13
CA GLN A 405 -28.76 37.22 14.91
C GLN A 405 -30.14 37.00 15.56
N ALA A 406 -30.72 35.81 15.41
CA ALA A 406 -32.00 35.46 16.03
C ALA A 406 -31.93 35.50 17.57
N GLN A 407 -30.75 35.23 18.13
CA GLN A 407 -30.50 35.23 19.58
C GLN A 407 -29.92 36.56 20.10
N ASN A 408 -29.71 37.56 19.26
CA ASN A 408 -28.98 38.81 19.59
C ASN A 408 -27.57 38.58 20.19
N HIS A 409 -26.89 37.52 19.77
CA HIS A 409 -25.56 37.11 20.24
C HIS A 409 -24.49 37.17 19.13
N THR A 410 -24.61 38.11 18.19
CA THR A 410 -23.63 38.27 17.10
C THR A 410 -22.23 38.67 17.57
N ALA A 411 -22.12 39.22 18.78
CA ALA A 411 -20.83 39.51 19.43
C ALA A 411 -20.02 38.23 19.75
N ASP A 412 -20.70 37.09 19.89
CA ASP A 412 -20.07 35.80 20.24
C ASP A 412 -19.63 35.01 18.99
N LEU A 413 -19.84 35.56 17.79
CA LEU A 413 -19.36 34.93 16.56
C LEU A 413 -17.84 34.83 16.57
N GLN A 414 -17.34 33.68 16.16
CA GLN A 414 -15.91 33.38 16.03
C GLN A 414 -15.58 32.85 14.62
N GLY A 415 -14.28 32.74 14.35
CA GLY A 415 -13.76 32.16 13.11
C GLY A 415 -14.25 32.87 11.85
N LEU A 416 -14.53 32.09 10.82
CA LEU A 416 -14.93 32.60 9.52
C LEU A 416 -16.29 33.29 9.58
N ALA A 417 -17.22 32.80 10.42
CA ALA A 417 -18.54 33.40 10.58
C ALA A 417 -18.46 34.84 11.11
N HIS A 418 -17.54 35.09 12.05
CA HIS A 418 -17.24 36.45 12.51
C HIS A 418 -16.71 37.32 11.38
N SER A 419 -15.66 36.87 10.71
CA SER A 419 -14.98 37.63 9.63
C SER A 419 -15.91 37.92 8.46
N LEU A 420 -16.78 36.96 8.13
CA LEU A 420 -17.82 37.12 7.13
C LEU A 420 -18.84 38.17 7.55
N HIS A 421 -19.36 38.09 8.78
CA HIS A 421 -20.35 39.03 9.29
C HIS A 421 -19.84 40.48 9.33
N GLN A 422 -18.54 40.69 9.60
CA GLN A 422 -17.89 42.01 9.60
C GLN A 422 -17.51 42.51 8.20
N SER A 423 -17.60 41.66 7.16
CA SER A 423 -17.14 42.03 5.83
C SER A 423 -18.08 43.05 5.15
N PRO A 424 -17.53 44.02 4.40
CA PRO A 424 -18.34 44.95 3.61
C PRO A 424 -19.28 44.24 2.62
N ALA A 425 -18.78 43.16 2.00
CA ALA A 425 -19.53 42.34 1.05
C ALA A 425 -20.78 41.72 1.69
N PHE A 426 -20.66 41.15 2.89
CA PHE A 426 -21.80 40.59 3.62
C PHE A 426 -22.84 41.67 3.96
N HIS A 427 -22.40 42.82 4.50
CA HIS A 427 -23.31 43.91 4.85
C HIS A 427 -24.05 44.47 3.63
N GLN A 428 -23.37 44.60 2.49
CA GLN A 428 -23.98 45.05 1.25
C GLN A 428 -25.05 44.08 0.75
N LEU A 429 -24.73 42.79 0.65
CA LEU A 429 -25.67 41.76 0.19
C LEU A 429 -26.84 41.58 1.16
N SER A 430 -26.60 41.71 2.46
CA SER A 430 -27.63 41.66 3.50
C SER A 430 -28.62 42.83 3.37
N ARG A 431 -28.13 44.07 3.21
CA ARG A 431 -28.98 45.26 2.99
C ARG A 431 -29.81 45.17 1.71
N GLN A 432 -29.27 44.54 0.68
CA GLN A 432 -29.97 44.32 -0.60
C GLN A 432 -30.94 43.12 -0.55
N GLY A 433 -31.01 42.38 0.57
CA GLY A 433 -31.84 41.19 0.70
C GLY A 433 -31.39 39.99 -0.14
N LEU A 434 -30.19 40.05 -0.73
CA LEU A 434 -29.68 39.06 -1.68
C LEU A 434 -29.14 37.80 -1.02
N LEU A 435 -28.90 37.82 0.30
CA LEU A 435 -28.47 36.63 1.06
C LEU A 435 -29.57 35.56 1.19
N LYS A 436 -30.81 35.88 0.80
CA LYS A 436 -31.93 34.93 0.74
C LYS A 436 -32.21 34.40 -0.68
N ALA A 437 -31.47 34.88 -1.68
CA ALA A 437 -31.65 34.47 -3.06
C ALA A 437 -31.11 33.04 -3.30
N PRO A 438 -31.64 32.31 -4.29
CA PRO A 438 -31.14 30.96 -4.63
C PRO A 438 -29.64 30.92 -4.97
N ASP A 439 -29.09 32.02 -5.47
CA ASP A 439 -27.69 32.19 -5.86
C ASP A 439 -26.87 32.97 -4.82
N ALA A 440 -27.37 33.12 -3.57
CA ALA A 440 -26.74 33.90 -2.52
C ALA A 440 -25.27 33.52 -2.26
N ILE A 441 -24.97 32.21 -2.23
CA ILE A 441 -23.61 31.69 -2.02
C ILE A 441 -22.66 32.12 -3.15
N GLN A 442 -23.13 32.04 -4.40
CA GLN A 442 -22.33 32.44 -5.56
C GLN A 442 -22.04 33.94 -5.52
N ARG A 443 -23.05 34.76 -5.24
CA ARG A 443 -22.91 36.22 -5.12
C ARG A 443 -21.95 36.59 -4.00
N LEU A 444 -22.12 35.97 -2.84
CA LEU A 444 -21.26 36.17 -1.68
C LEU A 444 -19.82 35.83 -2.02
N HIS A 445 -19.59 34.68 -2.65
CA HIS A 445 -18.26 34.27 -3.06
C HIS A 445 -17.62 35.29 -4.01
N THR A 446 -18.34 35.70 -5.07
CA THR A 446 -17.84 36.69 -6.04
C THR A 446 -17.48 38.01 -5.36
N SER A 447 -18.37 38.57 -4.54
CA SER A 447 -18.10 39.82 -3.81
C SER A 447 -16.96 39.71 -2.81
N LEU A 448 -16.76 38.55 -2.18
CA LEU A 448 -15.61 38.34 -1.29
C LEU A 448 -14.30 38.22 -2.08
N GLN A 449 -14.30 37.61 -3.27
CA GLN A 449 -13.06 37.52 -4.07
C GLN A 449 -12.57 38.90 -4.55
N GLU A 450 -13.47 39.88 -4.71
CA GLU A 450 -13.11 41.28 -5.02
C GLU A 450 -12.28 41.94 -3.90
N MET A 451 -12.31 41.40 -2.67
CA MET A 451 -11.49 41.88 -1.55
C MET A 451 -10.03 41.42 -1.62
N GLY A 452 -9.66 40.54 -2.57
CA GLY A 452 -8.29 40.08 -2.73
C GLY A 452 -7.78 39.28 -1.53
N GLU A 453 -6.67 39.70 -0.93
CA GLU A 453 -6.01 38.98 0.16
C GLU A 453 -6.77 39.02 1.49
N ASP A 454 -7.62 40.03 1.68
CA ASP A 454 -8.43 40.22 2.88
C ASP A 454 -9.72 39.40 2.88
N ALA A 455 -9.98 38.67 1.81
CA ALA A 455 -11.15 37.81 1.71
C ALA A 455 -11.11 36.71 2.81
N PRO A 456 -12.18 36.56 3.62
CA PRO A 456 -12.26 35.51 4.65
C PRO A 456 -12.06 34.10 4.09
N LEU A 457 -12.48 33.86 2.84
CA LEU A 457 -12.24 32.58 2.16
C LEU A 457 -11.77 32.83 0.74
N ARG A 458 -10.64 32.21 0.38
CA ARG A 458 -10.02 32.30 -0.95
C ARG A 458 -9.86 30.93 -1.59
N LEU A 459 -10.03 30.89 -2.91
CA LEU A 459 -9.70 29.73 -3.73
C LEU A 459 -8.40 29.99 -4.47
N ALA A 460 -7.51 29.01 -4.52
CA ALA A 460 -6.25 29.12 -5.25
C ALA A 460 -5.87 27.82 -5.94
N THR A 461 -5.12 27.96 -7.03
CA THR A 461 -4.45 26.86 -7.74
C THR A 461 -2.94 27.05 -7.84
N ASP A 462 -2.43 28.24 -7.46
CA ASP A 462 -1.01 28.54 -7.33
C ASP A 462 -0.55 28.31 -5.88
N LEU A 463 0.43 27.43 -5.70
CA LEU A 463 1.02 27.11 -4.40
C LEU A 463 1.74 28.31 -3.75
N LYS A 464 2.12 29.35 -4.51
CA LYS A 464 2.71 30.58 -3.92
C LYS A 464 1.78 31.29 -2.95
N THR A 465 0.47 31.05 -3.05
CA THR A 465 -0.53 31.59 -2.12
C THR A 465 -0.37 31.08 -0.68
N LEU A 466 0.38 29.98 -0.47
CA LEU A 466 0.74 29.47 0.87
C LEU A 466 1.44 30.50 1.75
N ARG A 467 2.11 31.50 1.16
CA ARG A 467 2.75 32.60 1.92
C ARG A 467 1.76 33.44 2.75
N SER A 468 0.46 33.31 2.51
CA SER A 468 -0.59 34.00 3.27
C SER A 468 -1.12 33.21 4.47
N ALA A 469 -0.59 32.00 4.72
CA ALA A 469 -1.05 31.10 5.77
C ALA A 469 0.06 30.75 6.76
N ASN A 470 -0.31 30.68 8.04
CA ASN A 470 0.56 30.25 9.14
C ASN A 470 0.10 28.90 9.75
N LEU A 471 -1.08 28.40 9.35
CA LEU A 471 -1.54 27.04 9.64
C LEU A 471 -1.76 26.34 8.30
N ILE A 472 -1.02 25.27 8.02
CA ILE A 472 -1.01 24.61 6.71
C ILE A 472 -1.32 23.13 6.89
N LEU A 473 -2.26 22.62 6.11
CA LEU A 473 -2.57 21.19 5.98
C LEU A 473 -2.07 20.67 4.64
N GLY A 474 -1.15 19.69 4.68
CA GLY A 474 -0.81 18.84 3.54
C GLY A 474 -1.72 17.61 3.52
N ALA A 475 -2.57 17.50 2.50
CA ALA A 475 -3.53 16.40 2.34
C ALA A 475 -3.77 16.08 0.84
N SER A 476 -2.69 16.04 0.07
CA SER A 476 -2.70 15.75 -1.36
C SER A 476 -2.52 14.25 -1.67
N ASN A 477 -2.74 13.88 -2.93
CA ASN A 477 -2.43 12.54 -3.44
C ASN A 477 -1.21 12.57 -4.37
N ALA A 478 -0.35 13.58 -4.23
CA ALA A 478 0.85 13.73 -5.04
C ALA A 478 1.90 12.67 -4.65
N PRO A 479 2.63 12.11 -5.63
CA PRO A 479 3.73 11.19 -5.34
C PRO A 479 4.98 11.91 -4.79
N ASP A 480 5.07 13.23 -5.01
CA ASP A 480 6.21 14.09 -4.67
C ASP A 480 5.77 15.24 -3.75
N ALA A 481 6.71 15.77 -2.97
CA ALA A 481 6.46 16.87 -2.05
C ALA A 481 6.03 18.16 -2.77
N LEU A 482 5.11 18.90 -2.15
CA LEU A 482 4.51 20.14 -2.65
C LEU A 482 4.85 21.38 -1.79
N ILE A 483 5.17 21.19 -0.52
CA ILE A 483 5.45 22.27 0.44
C ILE A 483 6.96 22.42 0.59
N TYR A 484 7.49 23.54 0.12
CA TYR A 484 8.91 23.91 0.15
C TYR A 484 9.13 25.18 0.98
N PRO A 485 10.35 25.39 1.55
CA PRO A 485 10.67 26.53 2.42
C PRO A 485 10.28 27.90 1.86
N GLU A 486 10.50 28.09 0.56
CA GLU A 486 10.21 29.33 -0.16
C GLU A 486 8.72 29.63 -0.29
N LEU A 487 7.82 28.66 -0.07
CA LEU A 487 6.37 28.88 -0.17
C LEU A 487 5.74 29.33 1.15
N LEU A 488 6.50 29.31 2.24
CA LEU A 488 6.01 29.56 3.59
C LEU A 488 6.08 31.05 3.96
N ALA A 489 5.10 31.53 4.72
CA ALA A 489 5.03 32.90 5.25
C ALA A 489 6.25 33.25 6.13
N GLU A 490 6.48 34.51 6.45
CA GLU A 490 7.43 34.88 7.51
C GLU A 490 6.80 34.66 8.90
N GLY A 491 7.64 34.32 9.89
CA GLY A 491 7.21 34.11 11.27
C GLY A 491 6.76 32.66 11.57
N PRO A 492 6.32 32.40 12.81
CA PRO A 492 6.03 31.05 13.27
C PRO A 492 4.78 30.48 12.59
N GLY A 493 4.84 29.19 12.26
CA GLY A 493 3.72 28.49 11.65
C GLY A 493 3.66 27.01 12.02
N VAL A 494 2.56 26.36 11.64
CA VAL A 494 2.33 24.93 11.82
C VAL A 494 2.02 24.30 10.47
N ILE A 495 2.71 23.21 10.16
CA ILE A 495 2.36 22.34 9.03
C ILE A 495 1.90 21.00 9.60
N CYS A 496 0.66 20.62 9.33
CA CYS A 496 0.13 19.28 9.60
C CYS A 496 0.10 18.53 8.28
N ASP A 497 0.99 17.56 8.12
CA ASP A 497 1.09 16.74 6.92
C ASP A 497 0.48 15.37 7.18
N VAL A 498 -0.69 15.13 6.59
CA VAL A 498 -1.41 13.84 6.69
C VAL A 498 -1.21 12.98 5.45
N SER A 499 -0.40 13.45 4.49
CA SER A 499 -0.18 12.76 3.23
C SER A 499 0.85 11.64 3.39
N VAL A 500 0.61 10.55 2.67
CA VAL A 500 1.52 9.40 2.63
C VAL A 500 1.65 8.96 1.16
N PRO A 501 2.74 9.33 0.45
CA PRO A 501 3.95 10.04 0.91
C PRO A 501 3.71 11.49 1.37
N ALA A 502 4.64 12.05 2.15
CA ALA A 502 4.52 13.39 2.73
C ALA A 502 4.50 14.51 1.68
N ASP A 503 3.62 15.49 1.85
CA ASP A 503 3.58 16.70 1.02
C ASP A 503 4.71 17.68 1.38
N THR A 504 5.31 17.55 2.55
CA THR A 504 6.32 18.46 3.08
C THR A 504 7.73 17.99 2.72
N HIS A 505 8.45 18.83 1.97
CA HIS A 505 9.80 18.52 1.58
C HIS A 505 10.76 18.56 2.78
N LYS A 506 11.76 17.67 2.80
CA LYS A 506 12.72 17.54 3.90
C LYS A 506 13.51 18.82 4.20
N SER A 507 13.67 19.70 3.21
CA SER A 507 14.35 20.99 3.43
C SER A 507 13.59 21.94 4.37
N VAL A 508 12.29 21.76 4.58
CA VAL A 508 11.50 22.58 5.52
C VAL A 508 12.03 22.45 6.95
N PHE A 509 12.36 21.23 7.38
CA PHE A 509 12.84 20.98 8.76
C PHE A 509 14.15 21.71 9.08
N SER A 510 15.04 21.86 8.11
CA SER A 510 16.34 22.51 8.31
C SER A 510 16.31 24.01 8.01
N GLN A 511 15.54 24.45 7.02
CA GLN A 511 15.53 25.84 6.57
C GLN A 511 14.47 26.70 7.27
N ARG A 512 13.42 26.10 7.85
CA ARG A 512 12.30 26.79 8.49
C ARG A 512 12.03 26.25 9.90
N PRO A 513 12.98 26.41 10.85
CA PRO A 513 12.82 25.94 12.23
C PRO A 513 11.71 26.69 13.00
N ASP A 514 11.26 27.82 12.47
CA ASP A 514 10.10 28.58 12.92
C ASP A 514 8.77 27.92 12.56
N PHE A 515 8.76 26.99 11.60
CA PHE A 515 7.61 26.17 11.28
C PHE A 515 7.66 24.82 11.99
N ARG A 516 6.63 24.53 12.79
CA ARG A 516 6.45 23.23 13.41
C ARG A 516 5.76 22.28 12.45
N VAL A 517 6.53 21.40 11.83
CA VAL A 517 6.01 20.32 10.99
C VAL A 517 5.60 19.14 11.86
N ILE A 518 4.40 18.64 11.63
CA ILE A 518 3.81 17.50 12.33
C ILE A 518 3.35 16.49 11.29
N GLN A 519 3.73 15.23 11.49
CA GLN A 519 3.08 14.14 10.78
C GLN A 519 1.70 13.92 11.40
N GLY A 520 0.67 14.41 10.72
CA GLY A 520 -0.71 14.18 11.12
C GLY A 520 -1.14 12.73 10.85
N GLY A 521 -2.26 12.32 11.44
CA GLY A 521 -2.80 10.99 11.18
C GLY A 521 -2.00 9.82 11.78
N VAL A 522 -1.22 10.05 12.84
CA VAL A 522 -0.58 8.99 13.64
C VAL A 522 -1.19 8.95 15.04
N VAL A 523 -1.47 7.75 15.53
CA VAL A 523 -2.14 7.48 16.80
C VAL A 523 -1.25 6.59 17.66
N ARG A 524 -1.21 6.87 18.96
CA ARG A 524 -0.62 6.01 19.97
C ARG A 524 -1.70 5.11 20.56
N LEU A 525 -1.43 3.81 20.55
CA LEU A 525 -2.27 2.78 21.15
C LEU A 525 -1.94 2.63 22.64
N PRO A 526 -2.92 2.70 23.56
CA PRO A 526 -2.67 2.52 24.99
C PRO A 526 -2.39 1.04 25.30
N HIS A 527 -1.55 0.73 26.29
CA HIS A 527 -1.27 -0.66 26.73
C HIS A 527 -0.73 -1.64 25.66
N ASN A 528 -0.24 -1.16 24.52
CA ASN A 528 0.34 -2.02 23.48
C ASN A 528 1.81 -1.65 23.17
N PRO A 529 2.73 -1.79 24.15
CA PRO A 529 4.12 -1.32 24.03
C PRO A 529 4.92 -1.96 22.88
N GLY A 530 4.56 -3.18 22.45
CA GLY A 530 5.22 -3.91 21.36
C GLY A 530 4.41 -3.96 20.06
N PHE A 531 3.36 -3.14 19.91
CA PHE A 531 2.60 -3.12 18.67
C PHE A 531 3.45 -2.57 17.53
N ARG A 532 3.66 -3.41 16.51
CA ARG A 532 4.36 -3.08 15.27
C ARG A 532 3.76 -3.91 14.14
N ILE A 533 3.67 -3.35 12.95
CA ILE A 533 3.28 -4.08 11.74
C ILE A 533 4.47 -4.06 10.77
N GLY A 534 4.88 -5.22 10.28
CA GLY A 534 5.95 -5.32 9.27
C GLY A 534 5.65 -4.45 8.06
N GLY A 535 6.67 -3.81 7.46
CA GLY A 535 6.48 -2.96 6.28
C GLY A 535 5.93 -1.55 6.54
N ILE A 536 5.54 -1.24 7.77
CA ILE A 536 5.09 0.10 8.18
C ILE A 536 6.21 0.82 8.94
N PRO A 537 6.64 2.03 8.51
CA PRO A 537 7.73 2.77 9.14
C PRO A 537 7.23 3.60 10.34
N LEU A 538 6.73 2.94 11.38
CA LEU A 538 6.30 3.58 12.62
C LEU A 538 6.96 2.93 13.84
N GLU A 539 7.24 3.75 14.87
CA GLU A 539 7.67 3.30 16.19
C GLU A 539 6.64 2.38 16.86
N ASP A 540 7.13 1.57 17.80
CA ASP A 540 6.29 0.70 18.61
C ASP A 540 5.16 1.49 19.32
N SER A 541 4.03 0.82 19.48
CA SER A 541 2.77 1.41 20.01
C SER A 541 2.12 2.46 19.11
N LEU A 542 2.68 2.79 17.96
CA LEU A 542 2.06 3.72 17.02
C LEU A 542 1.39 2.98 15.86
N CYS A 543 0.29 3.55 15.38
CA CYS A 543 -0.34 3.14 14.13
C CYS A 543 -0.82 4.38 13.36
N PHE A 544 -1.09 4.23 12.07
CA PHE A 544 -1.82 5.27 11.35
C PHE A 544 -3.24 5.40 11.88
N ALA A 545 -3.78 6.62 11.88
CA ALA A 545 -5.12 6.92 12.34
C ALA A 545 -6.19 6.16 11.55
N CYS A 546 -5.94 5.86 10.28
CA CYS A 546 -6.88 5.06 9.50
C CYS A 546 -7.01 3.62 10.05
N MET A 547 -5.91 3.02 10.50
CA MET A 547 -5.92 1.74 11.21
C MET A 547 -6.52 1.88 12.61
N GLY A 548 -6.24 2.98 13.30
CA GLY A 548 -6.85 3.30 14.60
C GLY A 548 -8.37 3.33 14.53
N GLU A 549 -8.96 3.86 13.47
CA GLU A 549 -10.41 3.85 13.28
C GLU A 549 -10.97 2.43 13.10
N THR A 550 -10.29 1.59 12.33
CA THR A 550 -10.64 0.17 12.17
C THR A 550 -10.63 -0.56 13.52
N LEU A 551 -9.60 -0.31 14.33
CA LEU A 551 -9.49 -0.87 15.68
C LEU A 551 -10.63 -0.38 16.58
N LEU A 552 -10.94 0.92 16.59
CA LEU A 552 -12.06 1.48 17.36
C LEU A 552 -13.41 0.90 16.94
N MET A 553 -13.65 0.70 15.64
CA MET A 553 -14.86 0.04 15.15
C MET A 553 -14.97 -1.40 15.66
N GLY A 554 -13.87 -2.16 15.67
CA GLY A 554 -13.83 -3.50 16.23
C GLY A 554 -14.08 -3.54 17.73
N LEU A 555 -13.41 -2.66 18.48
CA LEU A 555 -13.54 -2.53 19.95
C LEU A 555 -14.94 -2.12 20.40
N THR A 556 -15.69 -1.42 19.54
CA THR A 556 -17.05 -0.94 19.83
C THR A 556 -18.14 -1.78 19.19
N GLY A 557 -17.78 -2.85 18.46
CA GLY A 557 -18.72 -3.75 17.80
C GLY A 557 -19.49 -3.11 16.65
N MET A 558 -18.95 -2.07 16.00
CA MET A 558 -19.58 -1.45 14.85
C MET A 558 -19.67 -2.44 13.67
N ARG A 559 -20.81 -2.44 12.99
CA ARG A 559 -21.11 -3.33 11.84
C ARG A 559 -21.57 -2.59 10.59
N SER A 560 -21.86 -1.29 10.71
CA SER A 560 -22.16 -0.43 9.57
C SER A 560 -20.89 0.24 9.06
N HIS A 561 -20.89 0.61 7.79
CA HIS A 561 -19.88 1.50 7.23
C HIS A 561 -19.75 2.79 8.08
N PHE A 562 -18.53 3.30 8.22
CA PHE A 562 -18.27 4.56 8.94
C PHE A 562 -17.66 5.61 8.02
N SER A 563 -16.32 5.71 7.92
CA SER A 563 -15.71 6.55 6.89
C SER A 563 -15.85 5.88 5.52
N TYR A 564 -16.98 6.11 4.85
CA TYR A 564 -17.32 5.52 3.56
C TYR A 564 -17.83 6.59 2.61
N GLY A 565 -17.24 6.69 1.41
CA GLY A 565 -17.47 7.83 0.54
C GLY A 565 -16.98 9.13 1.19
N ARG A 566 -17.80 10.17 1.12
CA ARG A 566 -17.50 11.48 1.72
C ARG A 566 -17.79 11.44 3.22
N ILE A 567 -16.86 11.87 4.05
CA ILE A 567 -17.04 11.93 5.51
C ILE A 567 -17.68 13.25 5.97
N SER A 568 -18.24 13.25 7.19
CA SER A 568 -18.88 14.42 7.82
C SER A 568 -18.17 14.88 9.10
N ARG A 569 -18.52 16.09 9.55
CA ARG A 569 -18.03 16.68 10.81
C ARG A 569 -18.48 15.88 12.03
N GLU A 570 -19.69 15.34 11.98
CA GLU A 570 -20.31 14.52 13.03
C GLU A 570 -19.58 13.19 13.18
N GLN A 571 -19.14 12.59 12.07
CA GLN A 571 -18.32 11.38 12.09
C GLN A 571 -16.97 11.63 12.77
N VAL A 572 -16.30 12.74 12.45
CA VAL A 572 -15.06 13.14 13.12
C VAL A 572 -15.27 13.30 14.63
N LYS A 573 -16.31 14.04 15.04
CA LYS A 573 -16.64 14.24 16.46
C LYS A 573 -16.96 12.92 17.17
N THR A 574 -17.67 12.01 16.50
CA THR A 574 -18.03 10.70 17.06
C THR A 574 -16.78 9.85 17.25
N MET A 575 -15.91 9.79 16.24
CA MET A 575 -14.71 8.96 16.30
C MET A 575 -13.68 9.48 17.31
N LEU A 576 -13.57 10.80 17.49
CA LEU A 576 -12.75 11.38 18.56
C LEU A 576 -13.24 11.01 19.95
N LYS A 577 -14.56 11.00 20.18
CA LYS A 577 -15.13 10.56 21.46
C LYS A 577 -14.82 9.08 21.74
N LEU A 578 -14.90 8.24 20.71
CA LEU A 578 -14.52 6.82 20.83
C LEU A 578 -13.03 6.66 21.09
N ALA A 579 -12.19 7.45 20.42
CA ALA A 579 -10.75 7.46 20.67
C ALA A 579 -10.44 7.82 22.13
N ASP A 580 -11.09 8.84 22.68
CA ASP A 580 -10.93 9.23 24.09
C ASP A 580 -11.38 8.12 25.04
N LEU A 581 -12.53 7.51 24.78
CA LEU A 581 -13.07 6.42 25.60
C LEU A 581 -12.12 5.21 25.66
N HIS A 582 -11.47 4.90 24.53
CA HIS A 582 -10.56 3.77 24.42
C HIS A 582 -9.09 4.15 24.67
N GLY A 583 -8.79 5.41 24.99
CA GLY A 583 -7.45 5.91 25.33
C GLY A 583 -6.49 6.08 24.15
N PHE A 584 -7.01 6.21 22.93
CA PHE A 584 -6.22 6.45 21.72
C PHE A 584 -5.80 7.93 21.71
N SER A 585 -4.50 8.19 21.73
CA SER A 585 -3.96 9.56 21.83
C SER A 585 -3.11 9.93 20.61
N LEU A 586 -2.71 11.19 20.49
CA LEU A 586 -1.77 11.62 19.45
C LEU A 586 -0.47 10.83 19.51
N GLY A 587 -0.10 10.23 18.38
CA GLY A 587 1.23 9.71 18.17
C GLY A 587 2.16 10.83 17.71
N ARG A 588 3.34 10.94 18.32
CA ARG A 588 4.44 11.73 17.79
C ARG A 588 5.42 10.77 17.16
N ALA A 589 5.22 10.44 15.88
CA ALA A 589 6.24 9.70 15.15
C ALA A 589 7.48 10.58 15.05
N ARG A 590 8.67 10.02 15.29
CA ARG A 590 9.88 10.67 14.79
C ARG A 590 9.84 10.64 13.26
N LEU A 591 10.37 11.67 12.62
CA LEU A 591 10.36 11.81 11.16
C LEU A 591 11.27 10.76 10.51
N GLU A 592 11.00 10.37 9.25
CA GLU A 592 11.66 9.26 8.54
C GLU A 592 13.20 9.17 8.70
N ASP A 593 13.91 10.29 8.83
CA ASP A 593 15.39 10.32 8.98
C ASP A 593 15.90 9.82 10.35
N SER A 594 15.01 9.32 11.21
CA SER A 594 15.31 8.82 12.56
C SER A 594 15.14 7.29 12.73
N TYR A 595 14.74 6.58 11.67
CA TYR A 595 14.56 5.13 11.64
C TYR A 595 15.71 4.40 10.96
#